data_AF-A0A7Y5NWB1-F1
#
_entry.id   AF-A0A7Y5NWB1-F1
#
_cell.length_a   1.000
_cell.length_b   1.000
_cell.length_c   1.000
_cell.angle_alpha   90.00
_cell.angle_beta   90.00
_cell.angle_gamma   90.00
#
_symmetry.space_group_name_H-M   'P 1'
#
loop_
_entity.id
_entity.type
_entity.pdbx_description
1 polymer ?
#
loop_
_entity_poly.entity_id
_entity_poly.type
_entity_poly.pdbx_seq_one_letter_code
_entity_poly.pdbx_strand_id
1 'polypeptide(L)'
;MDTASGAPIEIVDVLGGFVRLVQRSATLGGSVPLRAAQACTPLLEGNAIGRELILAQRIELVRSLGGLKIERFVGRDAITLRTRGALPMMGPLGMGTDGLADAFANGPVSLRRKRIELFTGLVARVPAGVRLRVSSTANRRPRSFRVEERFIDHASGYRPVVLSLVIEDEASSIVLDGEIATVIPLPDHFDARYRRLHEAPEVARAHVHFYDKGYFESKERGATRKYRKLVTRHKPAEITGVTEVVEAGPRQVEIAEDRLVVRAGLPLSFRFDGSNVSVDLPRDRLATIETAIRDAWAPVLDGPLREDNVFQGALLYLAKYVTPHPRGEPHFFVKPPALIATPPGWSTLVEGRIGFDHDVLRGVVRTDVFHAVPAVFSIATIGKQLRIADGAPLADLFPAPRSALDRPFVVRTLDALGRLENGADHA
;
A
#
# COMPACT_ATOMS: atom_id res chain seq x y z
N MET A 1 30.91 -5.46 -4.33
CA MET A 1 30.20 -5.01 -3.12
C MET A 1 29.05 -5.98 -2.90
N ASP A 2 29.12 -6.75 -1.82
CA ASP A 2 28.09 -7.69 -1.40
C ASP A 2 26.88 -6.90 -0.88
N THR A 3 25.85 -6.71 -1.72
CA THR A 3 24.64 -5.95 -1.39
C THR A 3 23.49 -6.82 -0.86
N ALA A 4 23.76 -8.07 -0.46
CA ALA A 4 22.71 -9.09 -0.31
C ALA A 4 22.07 -9.26 1.09
N SER A 5 22.48 -8.55 2.14
CA SER A 5 21.62 -8.38 3.32
C SER A 5 21.96 -7.12 4.11
N GLY A 6 21.29 -6.01 3.80
CA GLY A 6 21.34 -4.87 4.70
C GLY A 6 20.78 -5.25 6.09
N ALA A 7 21.22 -4.55 7.13
CA ALA A 7 20.83 -4.81 8.52
C ALA A 7 19.30 -4.93 8.69
N PRO A 8 18.80 -5.82 9.57
CA PRO A 8 17.38 -5.97 9.81
C PRO A 8 16.79 -4.71 10.46
N ILE A 9 15.46 -4.56 10.36
CA ILE A 9 14.75 -3.59 11.19
C ILE A 9 14.60 -4.19 12.58
N GLU A 10 15.07 -3.45 13.58
CA GLU A 10 14.95 -3.91 14.96
C GLU A 10 13.74 -3.29 15.62
N ILE A 11 12.98 -4.13 16.32
CA ILE A 11 11.81 -3.74 17.09
C ILE A 11 12.02 -4.18 18.52
N VAL A 12 11.78 -3.28 19.47
CA VAL A 12 11.76 -3.61 20.89
C VAL A 12 10.34 -3.43 21.41
N ASP A 13 9.80 -4.49 22.01
CA ASP A 13 8.53 -4.49 22.69
C ASP A 13 8.74 -4.12 24.16
N VAL A 14 8.28 -2.93 24.52
CA VAL A 14 8.41 -2.36 25.87
C VAL A 14 7.15 -2.53 26.71
N LEU A 15 6.05 -3.02 26.14
CA LEU A 15 4.79 -3.22 26.86
C LEU A 15 4.39 -4.70 27.03
N GLY A 16 5.25 -5.61 26.57
CA GLY A 16 5.11 -7.05 26.81
C GLY A 16 3.91 -7.64 26.08
N GLY A 17 3.82 -7.37 24.78
CA GLY A 17 2.87 -7.98 23.86
C GLY A 17 1.57 -7.22 23.69
N PHE A 18 1.49 -5.95 24.09
CA PHE A 18 0.28 -5.15 23.91
C PHE A 18 -0.18 -5.06 22.45
N VAL A 19 0.77 -4.78 21.56
CA VAL A 19 0.63 -4.92 20.12
C VAL A 19 1.73 -5.86 19.64
N ARG A 20 1.35 -6.83 18.82
CA ARG A 20 2.28 -7.80 18.23
C ARG A 20 2.53 -7.46 16.76
N LEU A 21 3.76 -7.66 16.33
CA LEU A 21 4.16 -7.56 14.94
C LEU A 21 4.08 -8.94 14.29
N VAL A 22 3.25 -9.11 13.25
CA VAL A 22 2.97 -10.42 12.65
C VAL A 22 3.14 -10.40 11.14
N GLN A 23 3.75 -11.45 10.57
CA GLN A 23 3.78 -11.65 9.11
C GLN A 23 2.37 -11.96 8.62
N ARG A 24 1.93 -11.24 7.58
CA ARG A 24 0.62 -11.52 6.98
C ARG A 24 0.69 -12.68 6.01
N SER A 25 -0.41 -13.44 5.94
CA SER A 25 -0.65 -14.40 4.87
C SER A 25 -1.12 -13.70 3.60
N ALA A 26 -0.53 -14.07 2.46
CA ALA A 26 -0.94 -13.58 1.14
C ALA A 26 -2.44 -13.79 0.84
N THR A 27 -3.03 -14.86 1.39
CA THR A 27 -4.44 -15.22 1.17
C THR A 27 -5.39 -14.60 2.19
N LEU A 28 -4.88 -13.77 3.10
CA LEU A 28 -5.67 -13.14 4.17
C LEU A 28 -6.44 -14.16 5.02
N GLY A 29 -5.84 -15.32 5.26
CA GLY A 29 -6.50 -16.41 6.00
C GLY A 29 -7.62 -17.09 5.21
N GLY A 30 -7.59 -17.01 3.88
CA GLY A 30 -8.60 -17.60 2.99
C GLY A 30 -9.75 -16.66 2.60
N SER A 31 -9.72 -15.39 3.04
CA SER A 31 -10.77 -14.43 2.68
C SER A 31 -10.67 -13.92 1.24
N VAL A 32 -9.51 -14.11 0.58
CA VAL A 32 -9.38 -13.84 -0.86
C VAL A 32 -9.98 -15.01 -1.63
N PRO A 33 -11.00 -14.79 -2.50
CA PRO A 33 -11.57 -15.86 -3.32
C PRO A 33 -10.48 -16.60 -4.11
N LEU A 34 -10.57 -17.92 -4.17
CA LEU A 34 -9.55 -18.77 -4.82
C LEU A 34 -9.25 -18.31 -6.26
N ARG A 35 -10.27 -17.89 -7.01
CA ARG A 35 -10.12 -17.35 -8.38
C ARG A 35 -9.28 -16.07 -8.41
N ALA A 36 -9.52 -15.15 -7.48
CA ALA A 36 -8.73 -13.92 -7.35
C ALA A 36 -7.29 -14.23 -6.94
N ALA A 37 -7.09 -15.15 -5.99
CA ALA A 37 -5.76 -15.61 -5.59
C ALA A 37 -4.98 -16.29 -6.74
N GLN A 38 -5.66 -17.04 -7.60
CA GLN A 38 -5.03 -17.69 -8.75
C GLN A 38 -4.66 -16.71 -9.87
N ALA A 39 -5.41 -15.62 -10.02
CA ALA A 39 -5.29 -14.70 -11.15
C ALA A 39 -4.50 -13.42 -10.86
N CYS A 40 -4.51 -12.93 -9.61
CA CYS A 40 -3.97 -11.62 -9.25
C CYS A 40 -2.77 -11.77 -8.31
N THR A 41 -1.63 -12.17 -8.87
CA THR A 41 -0.37 -12.28 -8.10
C THR A 41 0.03 -10.95 -7.44
N PRO A 42 -0.12 -9.77 -8.10
CA PRO A 42 0.15 -8.50 -7.44
C PRO A 42 -0.65 -8.26 -6.16
N LEU A 43 -1.93 -8.65 -6.12
CA LEU A 43 -2.77 -8.53 -4.92
C LEU A 43 -2.27 -9.45 -3.80
N LEU A 44 -1.87 -10.67 -4.12
CA LEU A 44 -1.31 -11.60 -3.13
C LEU A 44 0.02 -11.11 -2.56
N GLU A 45 0.92 -10.61 -3.42
CA GLU A 45 2.18 -10.00 -2.98
C GLU A 45 1.89 -8.74 -2.12
N GLY A 46 0.90 -7.92 -2.50
CA GLY A 46 0.43 -6.78 -1.71
C GLY A 46 -0.23 -7.13 -0.38
N ASN A 47 -0.86 -8.30 -0.26
CA ASN A 47 -1.36 -8.81 1.02
C ASN A 47 -0.22 -9.34 1.90
N ALA A 48 0.85 -9.88 1.30
CA ALA A 48 1.96 -10.43 2.06
C ALA A 48 2.97 -9.36 2.50
N ILE A 49 2.95 -8.19 1.89
CA ILE A 49 3.98 -7.17 2.14
C ILE A 49 3.89 -6.55 3.53
N GLY A 50 5.04 -6.35 4.15
CA GLY A 50 5.16 -5.74 5.47
C GLY A 50 4.72 -6.64 6.62
N ARG A 51 4.42 -6.02 7.76
CA ARG A 51 3.99 -6.69 8.99
C ARG A 51 2.75 -6.00 9.54
N GLU A 52 1.79 -6.78 10.00
CA GLU A 52 0.59 -6.26 10.65
C GLU A 52 0.85 -6.02 12.15
N LEU A 53 0.31 -4.93 12.64
CA LEU A 53 0.20 -4.58 14.04
C LEU A 53 -1.11 -5.15 14.57
N ILE A 54 -1.01 -6.21 15.36
CA ILE A 54 -2.15 -6.92 15.94
C ILE A 54 -2.29 -6.55 17.40
N LEU A 55 -3.42 -5.94 17.74
CA LEU A 55 -3.77 -5.62 19.13
C LEU A 55 -4.06 -6.91 19.90
N ALA A 56 -3.43 -7.11 21.06
CA ALA A 56 -3.63 -8.31 21.85
C ALA A 56 -4.95 -8.33 22.63
N GLN A 57 -5.48 -7.15 22.95
CA GLN A 57 -6.69 -6.98 23.73
C GLN A 57 -7.62 -5.99 23.05
N ARG A 58 -8.87 -6.40 22.84
CA ARG A 58 -9.92 -5.56 22.28
C ARG A 58 -10.18 -4.31 23.13
N ILE A 59 -10.34 -3.16 22.47
CA ILE A 59 -10.69 -1.87 23.07
C ILE A 59 -12.00 -1.39 22.46
N GLU A 60 -13.01 -1.19 23.29
CA GLU A 60 -14.33 -0.69 22.90
C GLU A 60 -14.47 0.76 23.37
N LEU A 61 -14.88 1.62 22.44
CA LEU A 61 -15.01 3.05 22.64
C LEU A 61 -16.43 3.47 22.29
N VAL A 62 -16.95 4.45 23.03
CA VAL A 62 -18.24 5.08 22.76
C VAL A 62 -18.07 6.57 22.52
N ARG A 63 -18.90 7.10 21.63
CA ARG A 63 -19.04 8.54 21.43
C ARG A 63 -19.91 9.12 22.54
N SER A 64 -19.46 10.20 23.15
CA SER A 64 -20.21 11.00 24.13
C SER A 64 -20.18 12.48 23.74
N LEU A 65 -20.98 13.32 24.40
CA LEU A 65 -20.99 14.77 24.17
C LEU A 65 -19.59 15.40 24.31
N GLY A 66 -18.75 14.86 25.20
CA GLY A 66 -17.38 15.31 25.43
C GLY A 66 -16.32 14.69 24.50
N GLY A 67 -16.70 13.85 23.53
CA GLY A 67 -15.79 13.11 22.68
C GLY A 67 -15.79 11.61 22.95
N LEU A 68 -14.71 10.92 22.56
CA LEU A 68 -14.55 9.48 22.72
C LEU A 68 -14.27 9.11 24.18
N LYS A 69 -14.83 8.00 24.63
CA LYS A 69 -14.53 7.38 25.93
C LYS A 69 -14.29 5.89 25.74
N ILE A 70 -13.35 5.33 26.48
CA ILE A 70 -13.18 3.86 26.56
C ILE A 70 -14.33 3.34 27.42
N GLU A 71 -15.17 2.51 26.82
CA GLU A 71 -16.22 1.77 27.51
C GLU A 71 -15.66 0.48 28.12
N ARG A 72 -14.86 -0.25 27.33
CA ARG A 72 -14.27 -1.52 27.75
C ARG A 72 -12.85 -1.67 27.25
N PHE A 73 -11.94 -2.02 28.14
CA PHE A 73 -10.57 -2.38 27.81
C PHE A 73 -10.07 -3.39 28.85
N VAL A 74 -10.15 -4.67 28.50
CA VAL A 74 -9.72 -5.76 29.37
C VAL A 74 -8.22 -5.62 29.62
N GLY A 75 -7.78 -5.63 30.88
CA GLY A 75 -6.36 -5.49 31.23
C GLY A 75 -5.83 -4.05 31.25
N ARG A 76 -6.70 -3.04 31.12
CA ARG A 76 -6.34 -1.60 31.08
C ARG A 76 -5.39 -1.17 32.21
N ASP A 77 -5.63 -1.59 33.44
CA ASP A 77 -4.81 -1.14 34.57
C ASP A 77 -3.40 -1.72 34.51
N ALA A 78 -3.28 -3.00 34.16
CA ALA A 78 -2.00 -3.67 34.00
C ALA A 78 -1.17 -3.03 32.88
N ILE A 79 -1.78 -2.74 31.73
CA ILE A 79 -1.06 -2.10 30.61
C ILE A 79 -0.75 -0.63 30.90
N THR A 80 -1.61 0.08 31.64
CA THR A 80 -1.35 1.45 32.09
C THR A 80 -0.14 1.50 33.03
N LEU A 81 -0.06 0.56 33.98
CA LEU A 81 1.09 0.44 34.87
C LEU A 81 2.37 0.15 34.09
N ARG A 82 2.34 -0.80 33.14
CA ARG A 82 3.48 -1.08 32.25
C ARG A 82 3.91 0.14 31.44
N THR A 83 2.96 0.89 30.90
CA THR A 83 3.23 2.12 30.14
C THR A 83 3.95 3.14 31.00
N ARG A 84 3.47 3.37 32.23
CA ARG A 84 4.10 4.29 33.20
C ARG A 84 5.50 3.83 33.62
N GLY A 85 5.74 2.52 33.73
CA GLY A 85 7.06 1.98 34.05
C GLY A 85 8.04 2.02 32.88
N ALA A 86 7.56 1.79 31.65
CA ALA A 86 8.40 1.72 30.46
C ALA A 86 8.87 3.11 29.99
N LEU A 87 7.99 4.12 29.99
CA LEU A 87 8.30 5.45 29.42
C LEU A 87 9.54 6.12 30.07
N PRO A 88 9.72 6.12 31.40
CA PRO A 88 10.93 6.65 32.02
C PRO A 88 12.20 5.88 31.68
N MET A 89 12.09 4.57 31.42
CA MET A 89 13.23 3.70 31.09
C MET A 89 13.69 3.84 29.64
N MET A 90 12.83 4.35 28.75
CA MET A 90 13.11 4.49 27.33
C MET A 90 14.21 5.54 27.05
N GLY A 91 14.20 6.68 27.75
CA GLY A 91 15.15 7.77 27.54
C GLY A 91 16.63 7.34 27.74
N PRO A 92 16.98 6.72 28.88
CA PRO A 92 18.34 6.19 29.12
C PRO A 92 18.84 5.19 28.07
N LEU A 93 17.93 4.48 27.38
CA LEU A 93 18.24 3.49 26.34
C LEU A 93 18.30 4.11 24.94
N GLY A 94 18.39 5.44 24.84
CA GLY A 94 18.44 6.15 23.56
C GLY A 94 17.16 6.00 22.73
N MET A 95 16.04 5.65 23.36
CA MET A 95 14.74 5.58 22.70
C MET A 95 14.07 6.94 22.79
N GLY A 96 13.67 7.53 21.66
CA GLY A 96 13.06 8.85 21.64
C GLY A 96 11.77 8.90 22.46
N THR A 97 11.71 9.77 23.47
CA THR A 97 10.56 9.94 24.37
C THR A 97 9.84 11.27 24.22
N ASP A 98 10.27 12.13 23.29
CA ASP A 98 9.79 13.51 23.19
C ASP A 98 8.27 13.60 23.12
N GLY A 99 7.66 14.19 24.16
CA GLY A 99 6.21 14.33 24.32
C GLY A 99 5.44 13.04 24.61
N LEU A 100 6.05 11.85 24.57
CA LEU A 100 5.36 10.58 24.84
C LEU A 100 4.95 10.45 26.31
N ALA A 101 5.85 10.83 27.23
CA ALA A 101 5.61 10.73 28.67
C ALA A 101 4.32 11.47 29.06
N ASP A 102 4.15 12.69 28.56
CA ASP A 102 2.96 13.50 28.81
C ASP A 102 1.74 12.96 28.06
N ALA A 103 1.89 12.60 26.78
CA ALA A 103 0.79 12.13 25.95
C ALA A 103 0.17 10.81 26.45
N PHE A 104 0.98 9.93 27.06
CA PHE A 104 0.59 8.59 27.49
C PHE A 104 0.75 8.34 29.01
N ALA A 105 0.78 9.41 29.81
CA ALA A 105 0.85 9.34 31.27
C ALA A 105 -0.30 8.52 31.91
N ASN A 106 -1.43 8.40 31.21
CA ASN A 106 -2.63 7.69 31.68
C ASN A 106 -2.88 6.36 30.94
N GLY A 107 -1.84 5.81 30.31
CA GLY A 107 -1.88 4.55 29.58
C GLY A 107 -1.61 4.72 28.09
N PRO A 108 -1.61 3.63 27.32
CA PRO A 108 -1.14 3.64 25.93
C PRO A 108 -2.14 4.26 24.95
N VAL A 109 -3.33 4.68 25.42
CA VAL A 109 -4.40 5.25 24.61
C VAL A 109 -4.66 6.67 25.06
N SER A 110 -4.53 7.62 24.13
CA SER A 110 -4.89 9.02 24.33
C SER A 110 -6.03 9.39 23.38
N LEU A 111 -7.11 9.95 23.95
CA LEU A 111 -8.35 10.22 23.23
C LEU A 111 -8.51 11.72 22.99
N ARG A 112 -8.89 12.07 21.76
CA ARG A 112 -9.39 13.40 21.38
C ARG A 112 -10.74 13.25 20.69
N ARG A 113 -11.45 14.36 20.44
CA ARG A 113 -12.85 14.37 19.96
C ARG A 113 -13.14 13.40 18.79
N LYS A 114 -12.26 13.32 17.79
CA LYS A 114 -12.38 12.42 16.62
C LYS A 114 -11.10 11.62 16.32
N ARG A 115 -10.17 11.57 17.28
CA ARG A 115 -8.85 10.96 17.08
C ARG A 115 -8.47 10.10 18.28
N ILE A 116 -7.77 9.01 18.00
CA ILE A 116 -7.15 8.14 18.99
C ILE A 116 -5.66 8.13 18.67
N GLU A 117 -4.84 8.54 19.64
CA GLU A 117 -3.40 8.27 19.60
C GLU A 117 -3.17 6.98 20.39
N LEU A 118 -2.49 6.02 19.78
CA LEU A 118 -2.19 4.72 20.38
C LEU A 118 -0.69 4.48 20.36
N PHE A 119 -0.06 4.49 21.53
CA PHE A 119 1.29 3.96 21.67
C PHE A 119 1.23 2.44 21.65
N THR A 120 1.82 1.82 20.63
CA THR A 120 1.75 0.37 20.43
C THR A 120 2.59 -0.42 21.44
N GLY A 121 3.49 0.26 22.16
CA GLY A 121 4.53 -0.39 22.95
C GLY A 121 5.69 -0.94 22.14
N LEU A 122 5.70 -0.70 20.83
CA LEU A 122 6.82 -1.03 19.96
C LEU A 122 7.67 0.21 19.72
N VAL A 123 8.99 0.05 19.79
CA VAL A 123 9.95 1.06 19.32
C VAL A 123 10.81 0.43 18.24
N ALA A 124 11.11 1.19 17.19
CA ALA A 124 11.80 0.72 16.00
C ALA A 124 13.14 1.43 15.83
N ARG A 125 14.19 0.67 15.50
CA ARG A 125 15.44 1.20 14.97
C ARG A 125 15.54 0.80 13.51
N VAL A 126 15.53 1.81 12.65
CA VAL A 126 15.51 1.64 11.19
C VAL A 126 16.93 1.82 10.65
N PRO A 127 17.47 0.88 9.85
CA PRO A 127 18.79 1.01 9.27
C PRO A 127 18.85 2.15 8.24
N ALA A 128 20.04 2.68 7.98
CA ALA A 128 20.26 3.69 6.95
C ALA A 128 19.82 3.18 5.55
N GLY A 129 19.33 4.07 4.70
CA GLY A 129 18.80 3.72 3.37
C GLY A 129 17.37 3.18 3.39
N VAL A 130 16.74 3.10 4.57
CA VAL A 130 15.40 2.54 4.75
C VAL A 130 14.59 3.48 5.65
N ARG A 131 13.29 3.58 5.36
CA ARG A 131 12.28 4.15 6.24
C ARG A 131 11.17 3.14 6.49
N LEU A 132 10.53 3.22 7.64
CA LEU A 132 9.39 2.37 7.99
C LEU A 132 8.09 3.16 7.85
N ARG A 133 7.30 2.81 6.84
CA ARG A 133 5.97 3.39 6.64
C ARG A 133 4.96 2.69 7.54
N VAL A 134 4.21 3.46 8.33
CA VAL A 134 3.11 3.01 9.19
C VAL A 134 1.79 3.49 8.58
N SER A 135 0.85 2.59 8.32
CA SER A 135 -0.40 2.91 7.62
C SER A 135 -1.55 1.96 8.02
N SER A 136 -2.72 2.10 7.40
CA SER A 136 -3.87 1.20 7.61
C SER A 136 -3.60 -0.23 7.09
N THR A 137 -4.39 -1.21 7.53
CA THR A 137 -4.23 -2.66 7.20
C THR A 137 -4.60 -3.06 5.77
N ALA A 138 -4.60 -2.07 4.86
CA ALA A 138 -5.02 -2.12 3.46
C ALA A 138 -6.28 -2.98 3.22
N ASN A 139 -6.10 -4.14 2.60
CA ASN A 139 -7.17 -4.97 2.05
C ASN A 139 -8.07 -5.64 3.12
N ARG A 140 -7.83 -5.41 4.42
CA ARG A 140 -8.76 -5.77 5.51
C ARG A 140 -9.02 -4.63 6.49
N ARG A 141 -8.83 -3.39 6.04
CA ARG A 141 -9.02 -2.25 6.94
C ARG A 141 -10.42 -2.25 7.56
N PRO A 142 -10.55 -1.84 8.82
CA PRO A 142 -11.83 -1.46 9.36
C PRO A 142 -12.34 -0.19 8.66
N ARG A 143 -13.67 -0.03 8.62
CA ARG A 143 -14.32 1.18 8.09
C ARG A 143 -14.60 2.22 9.16
N SER A 144 -14.60 1.82 10.43
CA SER A 144 -14.87 2.70 11.56
C SER A 144 -13.76 3.73 11.78
N PHE A 145 -12.52 3.44 11.36
CA PHE A 145 -11.39 4.33 11.48
C PHE A 145 -10.39 4.18 10.33
N ARG A 146 -9.52 5.17 10.19
CA ARG A 146 -8.35 5.16 9.33
C ARG A 146 -7.11 5.49 10.15
N VAL A 147 -6.02 4.78 9.89
CA VAL A 147 -4.70 5.12 10.43
C VAL A 147 -4.09 6.19 9.54
N GLU A 148 -3.72 7.33 10.12
CA GLU A 148 -2.93 8.33 9.42
C GLU A 148 -1.55 7.78 9.11
N GLU A 149 -1.12 8.00 7.89
CA GLU A 149 0.17 7.56 7.44
C GLU A 149 1.28 8.34 8.16
N ARG A 150 2.32 7.61 8.57
CA ARG A 150 3.54 8.18 9.12
C ARG A 150 4.74 7.41 8.60
N PHE A 151 5.89 8.07 8.60
CA PHE A 151 7.17 7.44 8.35
C PHE A 151 8.03 7.52 9.61
N ILE A 152 8.74 6.43 9.88
CA ILE A 152 9.81 6.37 10.86
C ILE A 152 11.10 6.24 10.07
N ASP A 153 11.85 7.33 10.02
CA ASP A 153 13.10 7.40 9.26
C ASP A 153 14.27 6.83 10.06
N HIS A 154 15.39 6.63 9.37
CA HIS A 154 16.65 6.31 10.02
C HIS A 154 16.99 7.39 11.08
N ALA A 155 17.32 6.92 12.28
CA ALA A 155 17.81 7.75 13.36
C ALA A 155 18.91 6.99 14.09
N SER A 156 19.76 7.71 14.82
CA SER A 156 20.81 7.12 15.67
C SER A 156 20.27 6.23 16.79
N GLY A 157 18.97 6.30 17.09
CA GLY A 157 18.32 5.55 18.17
C GLY A 157 16.96 4.97 17.79
N TYR A 158 16.27 4.43 18.79
CA TYR A 158 14.94 3.87 18.61
C TYR A 158 13.87 4.97 18.57
N ARG A 159 12.83 4.77 17.75
CA ARG A 159 11.69 5.67 17.61
C ARG A 159 10.39 4.92 17.94
N PRO A 160 9.46 5.54 18.68
CA PRO A 160 8.20 4.89 19.03
C PRO A 160 7.30 4.69 17.81
N VAL A 161 6.63 3.54 17.74
CA VAL A 161 5.55 3.30 16.78
C VAL A 161 4.25 3.75 17.42
N VAL A 162 3.83 4.99 17.11
CA VAL A 162 2.57 5.58 17.58
C VAL A 162 1.59 5.70 16.41
N LEU A 163 0.40 5.13 16.59
CA LEU A 163 -0.68 5.21 15.60
C LEU A 163 -1.56 6.42 15.90
N SER A 164 -1.90 7.18 14.86
CA SER A 164 -2.98 8.17 14.90
C SER A 164 -4.16 7.63 14.12
N LEU A 165 -5.25 7.33 14.81
CA LEU A 165 -6.47 6.80 14.22
C LEU A 165 -7.50 7.93 14.13
N VAL A 166 -7.98 8.21 12.93
CA VAL A 166 -9.08 9.15 12.66
C VAL A 166 -10.37 8.34 12.53
N ILE A 167 -11.39 8.71 13.29
CA ILE A 167 -12.68 8.03 13.21
C ILE A 167 -13.48 8.58 12.04
N GLU A 168 -13.79 7.72 11.07
CA GLU A 168 -14.43 8.08 9.80
C GLU A 168 -15.96 7.91 9.85
N ASP A 169 -16.45 7.01 10.72
CA ASP A 169 -17.87 6.68 10.83
C ASP A 169 -18.56 7.49 11.95
N GLU A 170 -19.83 7.85 11.76
CA GLU A 170 -20.68 8.42 12.80
C GLU A 170 -21.20 7.38 13.80
N ALA A 171 -20.82 6.11 13.62
CA ALA A 171 -21.09 5.03 14.57
C ALA A 171 -20.89 5.47 16.02
N SER A 172 -21.90 5.15 16.85
CA SER A 172 -21.93 5.45 18.28
C SER A 172 -20.87 4.67 19.06
N SER A 173 -20.43 3.53 18.54
CA SER A 173 -19.36 2.70 19.11
C SER A 173 -18.27 2.42 18.08
N ILE A 174 -17.03 2.33 18.55
CA ILE A 174 -15.84 1.99 17.77
C ILE A 174 -15.12 0.87 18.50
N VAL A 175 -14.70 -0.14 17.74
CA VAL A 175 -13.95 -1.28 18.27
C VAL A 175 -12.58 -1.30 17.62
N LEU A 176 -11.53 -1.32 18.45
CA LEU A 176 -10.17 -1.63 18.04
C LEU A 176 -9.90 -3.08 18.42
N ASP A 177 -9.67 -3.94 17.42
CA ASP A 177 -9.47 -5.37 17.60
C ASP A 177 -8.68 -5.94 16.42
N GLY A 178 -7.92 -7.01 16.66
CA GLY A 178 -7.14 -7.70 15.62
C GLY A 178 -6.10 -6.80 14.92
N GLU A 179 -6.08 -6.86 13.58
CA GLU A 179 -5.18 -6.08 12.72
C GLU A 179 -5.60 -4.60 12.74
N ILE A 180 -4.77 -3.71 13.29
CA ILE A 180 -5.11 -2.27 13.42
C ILE A 180 -4.25 -1.35 12.52
N ALA A 181 -3.06 -1.78 12.11
CA ALA A 181 -2.19 -1.05 11.19
C ALA A 181 -1.18 -2.00 10.51
N THR A 182 -0.56 -1.56 9.41
CA THR A 182 0.58 -2.25 8.78
C THR A 182 1.82 -1.38 8.88
N VAL A 183 2.98 -2.01 9.08
CA VAL A 183 4.29 -1.39 8.86
C VAL A 183 5.00 -2.00 7.66
N ILE A 184 5.53 -1.16 6.78
CA ILE A 184 6.16 -1.58 5.51
C ILE A 184 7.52 -0.90 5.38
N PRO A 185 8.61 -1.66 5.20
CA PRO A 185 9.91 -1.08 4.88
C PRO A 185 9.91 -0.53 3.45
N LEU A 186 10.40 0.69 3.29
CA LEU A 186 10.57 1.38 2.01
C LEU A 186 11.98 1.98 1.96
N PRO A 187 12.53 2.25 0.76
CA PRO A 187 13.75 3.05 0.69
C PRO A 187 13.48 4.43 1.29
N ASP A 188 14.49 5.03 1.92
CA ASP A 188 14.39 6.38 2.49
C ASP A 188 14.30 7.47 1.41
N HIS A 189 14.80 7.17 0.22
CA HIS A 189 14.74 8.02 -0.97
C HIS A 189 14.39 7.22 -2.22
N PHE A 190 13.73 7.86 -3.20
CA PHE A 190 13.61 7.32 -4.54
C PHE A 190 13.75 8.44 -5.57
N ASP A 191 14.41 8.12 -6.69
CA ASP A 191 14.48 9.03 -7.83
C ASP A 191 13.45 8.66 -8.87
N ALA A 192 12.76 9.66 -9.41
CA ALA A 192 11.89 9.49 -10.55
C ALA A 192 12.00 10.64 -11.56
N ARG A 193 11.73 10.31 -12.83
CA ARG A 193 11.63 11.30 -13.90
C ARG A 193 10.51 10.96 -14.87
N TYR A 194 9.97 11.98 -15.51
CA TYR A 194 9.05 11.78 -16.63
C TYR A 194 9.81 11.48 -17.91
N ARG A 195 9.21 10.64 -18.76
CA ARG A 195 9.61 10.45 -20.15
C ARG A 195 8.40 10.36 -21.05
N ARG A 196 8.53 10.83 -22.28
CA ARG A 196 7.52 10.60 -23.32
C ARG A 196 7.66 9.17 -23.85
N LEU A 197 6.56 8.58 -24.30
CA LEU A 197 6.59 7.20 -24.79
C LEU A 197 7.61 6.94 -25.91
N HIS A 198 7.76 7.89 -26.85
CA HIS A 198 8.72 7.76 -27.96
C HIS A 198 10.19 7.84 -27.53
N GLU A 199 10.47 8.35 -26.33
CA GLU A 199 11.81 8.34 -25.76
C GLU A 199 12.13 6.97 -25.14
N ALA A 200 11.12 6.22 -24.72
CA ALA A 200 11.25 4.90 -24.09
C ALA A 200 10.51 3.79 -24.88
N PRO A 201 10.86 3.56 -26.17
CA PRO A 201 10.13 2.64 -27.03
C PRO A 201 10.21 1.17 -26.57
N GLU A 202 11.23 0.79 -25.79
CA GLU A 202 11.35 -0.51 -25.14
C GLU A 202 10.23 -0.79 -24.13
N VAL A 203 9.81 0.22 -23.35
CA VAL A 203 8.71 0.12 -22.39
C VAL A 203 7.39 -0.12 -23.12
N ALA A 204 7.16 0.59 -24.22
CA ALA A 204 6.00 0.41 -25.09
C ALA A 204 5.97 -1.00 -25.70
N ARG A 205 7.10 -1.48 -26.24
CA ARG A 205 7.22 -2.83 -26.80
C ARG A 205 6.97 -3.91 -25.75
N ALA A 206 7.49 -3.75 -24.53
CA ALA A 206 7.22 -4.68 -23.43
C ALA A 206 5.73 -4.75 -23.08
N HIS A 207 5.05 -3.61 -23.02
CA HIS A 207 3.59 -3.56 -22.78
C HIS A 207 2.81 -4.25 -23.89
N VAL A 208 3.14 -3.99 -25.16
CA VAL A 208 2.53 -4.67 -26.32
C VAL A 208 2.73 -6.17 -26.23
N HIS A 209 3.96 -6.61 -25.98
CA HIS A 209 4.29 -8.03 -25.91
C HIS A 209 3.52 -8.72 -24.78
N PHE A 210 3.29 -8.03 -23.66
CA PHE A 210 2.46 -8.55 -22.58
C PHE A 210 0.99 -8.70 -23.00
N TYR A 211 0.41 -7.69 -23.64
CA TYR A 211 -0.97 -7.66 -24.12
C TYR A 211 -1.10 -8.10 -25.59
N ASP A 212 -0.39 -9.16 -25.97
CA ASP A 212 -0.51 -9.78 -27.29
C ASP A 212 -1.85 -10.51 -27.48
N LYS A 213 -2.09 -10.99 -28.70
CA LYS A 213 -3.29 -11.77 -29.05
C LYS A 213 -3.49 -12.97 -28.12
N GLY A 214 -2.42 -13.71 -27.81
CA GLY A 214 -2.48 -14.90 -26.97
C GLY A 214 -2.90 -14.62 -25.52
N TYR A 215 -2.61 -13.42 -25.00
CA TYR A 215 -3.12 -12.97 -23.71
C TYR A 215 -4.65 -12.89 -23.71
N PHE A 216 -5.24 -12.26 -24.73
CA PHE A 216 -6.70 -12.08 -24.82
C PHE A 216 -7.43 -13.39 -25.09
N GLU A 217 -6.94 -14.22 -26.01
CA GLU A 217 -7.47 -15.57 -26.27
C GLU A 217 -7.46 -16.44 -25.00
N SER A 218 -6.40 -16.35 -24.19
CA SER A 218 -6.32 -17.04 -22.90
C SER A 218 -7.30 -16.46 -21.88
N LYS A 219 -7.55 -15.15 -21.92
CA LYS A 219 -8.42 -14.45 -20.97
C LYS A 219 -9.89 -14.80 -21.17
N GLU A 220 -10.32 -15.03 -22.41
CA GLU A 220 -11.66 -15.54 -22.73
C GLU A 220 -11.94 -16.91 -22.11
N ARG A 221 -10.90 -17.75 -21.97
CA ARG A 221 -10.98 -19.07 -21.34
C ARG A 221 -10.84 -19.04 -19.82
N GLY A 222 -10.51 -17.88 -19.22
CA GLY A 222 -10.40 -17.70 -17.77
C GLY A 222 -9.18 -16.90 -17.32
N ALA A 223 -8.69 -17.19 -16.11
CA ALA A 223 -7.56 -16.49 -15.53
C ALA A 223 -6.24 -16.80 -16.28
N THR A 224 -5.53 -15.76 -16.73
CA THR A 224 -4.24 -15.93 -17.40
C THR A 224 -3.12 -16.08 -16.36
N ARG A 225 -2.14 -16.95 -16.64
CA ARG A 225 -0.92 -17.11 -15.81
C ARG A 225 0.29 -16.36 -16.39
N LYS A 226 0.07 -15.46 -17.37
CA LYS A 226 1.16 -14.81 -18.13
C LYS A 226 2.06 -13.95 -17.23
N TYR A 227 1.47 -13.11 -16.36
CA TYR A 227 2.22 -12.35 -15.36
C TYR A 227 3.08 -13.26 -14.48
N ARG A 228 2.49 -14.31 -13.90
CA ARG A 228 3.23 -15.26 -13.06
C ARG A 228 4.41 -15.89 -13.79
N LYS A 229 4.20 -16.34 -15.03
CA LYS A 229 5.27 -16.90 -15.87
C LYS A 229 6.38 -15.88 -16.16
N LEU A 230 6.02 -14.63 -16.42
CA LEU A 230 6.97 -13.54 -16.67
C LEU A 230 7.85 -13.31 -15.43
N VAL A 231 7.23 -13.12 -14.26
CA VAL A 231 7.96 -12.79 -13.02
C VAL A 231 8.77 -13.94 -12.44
N THR A 232 8.36 -15.21 -12.65
CA THR A 232 9.15 -16.37 -12.19
C THR A 232 10.44 -16.52 -13.00
N ARG A 233 10.44 -16.12 -14.28
CA ARG A 233 11.62 -16.21 -15.16
C ARG A 233 12.62 -15.08 -14.96
N HIS A 234 12.17 -13.92 -14.51
CA HIS A 234 13.00 -12.73 -14.37
C HIS A 234 13.43 -12.52 -12.90
N LYS A 235 14.71 -12.80 -12.61
CA LYS A 235 15.35 -12.57 -11.30
C LYS A 235 16.63 -11.76 -11.48
N PRO A 236 16.54 -10.49 -11.91
CA PRO A 236 17.70 -9.66 -12.13
C PRO A 236 18.39 -9.35 -10.79
N ALA A 237 19.70 -9.10 -10.85
CA ALA A 237 20.39 -8.45 -9.75
C ALA A 237 19.81 -7.05 -9.55
N GLU A 238 19.66 -6.67 -8.29
CA GLU A 238 19.17 -5.35 -7.94
C GLU A 238 20.20 -4.29 -8.31
N ILE A 239 19.78 -3.30 -9.10
CA ILE A 239 20.62 -2.14 -9.44
C ILE A 239 19.97 -0.86 -8.92
N THR A 240 20.80 0.10 -8.52
CA THR A 240 20.34 1.46 -8.25
C THR A 240 20.02 2.14 -9.57
N GLY A 241 18.94 2.92 -9.62
CA GLY A 241 18.57 3.65 -10.82
C GLY A 241 17.36 4.56 -10.58
N VAL A 242 16.97 5.25 -11.64
CA VAL A 242 15.85 6.20 -11.63
C VAL A 242 14.59 5.49 -12.12
N THR A 243 13.47 5.67 -11.41
CA THR A 243 12.16 5.22 -11.88
C THR A 243 11.67 6.13 -13.00
N GLU A 244 11.25 5.56 -14.11
CA GLU A 244 10.71 6.32 -15.24
C GLU A 244 9.18 6.26 -15.23
N VAL A 245 8.55 7.43 -15.20
CA VAL A 245 7.12 7.61 -15.44
C VAL A 245 6.95 7.90 -16.93
N VAL A 246 6.63 6.86 -17.70
CA VAL A 246 6.49 6.94 -19.14
C VAL A 246 5.04 7.28 -19.51
N GLU A 247 4.85 8.47 -20.09
CA GLU A 247 3.55 9.00 -20.47
C GLU A 247 3.03 8.31 -21.74
N ALA A 248 2.03 7.45 -21.57
CA ALA A 248 1.42 6.66 -22.64
C ALA A 248 0.08 7.24 -23.12
N GLY A 249 -0.14 8.53 -22.84
CA GLY A 249 -1.35 9.31 -23.06
C GLY A 249 -1.32 10.58 -22.19
N PRO A 250 -2.48 11.15 -21.81
CA PRO A 250 -2.53 12.32 -20.92
C PRO A 250 -1.86 12.04 -19.56
N ARG A 251 -1.08 12.99 -19.04
CA ARG A 251 -0.42 12.86 -17.74
C ARG A 251 -1.46 12.67 -16.62
N GLN A 252 -1.35 11.56 -15.91
CA GLN A 252 -2.20 11.21 -14.76
C GLN A 252 -1.39 10.74 -13.54
N VAL A 253 -0.07 10.70 -13.65
CA VAL A 253 0.83 10.34 -12.55
C VAL A 253 1.67 11.56 -12.22
N GLU A 254 1.70 11.91 -10.95
CA GLU A 254 2.51 13.00 -10.39
C GLU A 254 3.69 12.40 -9.62
N ILE A 255 4.88 12.96 -9.81
CA ILE A 255 6.06 12.67 -8.99
C ILE A 255 6.02 13.59 -7.78
N ALA A 256 5.77 13.02 -6.60
CA ALA A 256 5.90 13.69 -5.31
C ALA A 256 7.25 13.34 -4.67
N GLU A 257 7.55 13.96 -3.52
CA GLU A 257 8.83 13.80 -2.81
C GLU A 257 9.15 12.35 -2.43
N ASP A 258 8.16 11.60 -1.95
CA ASP A 258 8.36 10.27 -1.37
C ASP A 258 7.56 9.16 -2.07
N ARG A 259 6.82 9.49 -3.13
CA ARG A 259 5.97 8.58 -3.89
C ARG A 259 5.61 9.13 -5.27
N LEU A 260 4.98 8.29 -6.09
CA LEU A 260 4.19 8.75 -7.23
C LEU A 260 2.71 8.76 -6.86
N VAL A 261 1.93 9.69 -7.40
CA VAL A 261 0.48 9.79 -7.14
C VAL A 261 -0.27 9.61 -8.45
N VAL A 262 -1.05 8.53 -8.55
CA VAL A 262 -2.01 8.31 -9.64
C VAL A 262 -3.26 9.14 -9.36
N ARG A 263 -3.66 9.97 -10.33
CA ARG A 263 -4.87 10.79 -10.27
C ARG A 263 -5.90 10.31 -11.29
N ALA A 264 -7.16 10.52 -10.98
CA ALA A 264 -8.23 10.34 -11.96
C ALA A 264 -8.04 11.38 -13.08
N GLY A 265 -8.03 10.94 -14.34
CA GLY A 265 -8.11 11.86 -15.49
C GLY A 265 -9.53 12.14 -15.98
N LEU A 266 -10.53 11.56 -15.32
CA LEU A 266 -11.95 11.73 -15.57
C LEU A 266 -12.72 11.62 -14.26
N PRO A 267 -13.85 12.32 -14.09
CA PRO A 267 -14.75 12.01 -12.99
C PRO A 267 -15.28 10.58 -13.17
N LEU A 268 -15.30 9.81 -12.06
CA LEU A 268 -15.81 8.44 -12.04
C LEU A 268 -17.14 8.42 -11.30
N SER A 269 -18.15 7.79 -11.88
CA SER A 269 -19.43 7.56 -11.23
C SER A 269 -19.72 6.05 -11.26
N PHE A 270 -19.74 5.39 -10.11
CA PHE A 270 -19.86 3.92 -10.06
C PHE A 270 -20.81 3.42 -8.99
N ARG A 271 -21.32 2.21 -9.19
CA ARG A 271 -22.24 1.52 -8.29
C ARG A 271 -22.10 0.02 -8.44
N PHE A 272 -22.18 -0.69 -7.31
CA PHE A 272 -22.38 -2.14 -7.30
C PHE A 272 -23.84 -2.44 -6.93
N ASP A 273 -24.58 -3.12 -7.80
CA ASP A 273 -26.01 -3.42 -7.59
C ASP A 273 -26.26 -4.75 -6.84
N GLY A 274 -25.20 -5.40 -6.34
CA GLY A 274 -25.25 -6.74 -5.76
C GLY A 274 -24.92 -7.85 -6.77
N SER A 275 -24.90 -7.53 -8.06
CA SER A 275 -24.56 -8.44 -9.15
C SER A 275 -23.48 -7.88 -10.06
N ASN A 276 -23.54 -6.61 -10.46
CA ASN A 276 -22.64 -5.99 -11.42
C ASN A 276 -22.12 -4.67 -10.89
N VAL A 277 -20.90 -4.33 -11.30
CA VAL A 277 -20.36 -2.99 -11.15
C VAL A 277 -20.63 -2.21 -12.44
N SER A 278 -21.44 -1.16 -12.33
CA SER A 278 -21.61 -0.17 -13.39
C SER A 278 -20.69 1.01 -13.13
N VAL A 279 -19.92 1.41 -14.14
CA VAL A 279 -19.12 2.65 -14.11
C VAL A 279 -19.52 3.51 -15.30
N ASP A 280 -19.97 4.71 -15.00
CA ASP A 280 -20.33 5.74 -15.97
C ASP A 280 -19.18 6.75 -16.11
N LEU A 281 -18.81 7.02 -17.35
CA LEU A 281 -17.71 7.89 -17.75
C LEU A 281 -18.22 8.90 -18.80
N PRO A 282 -17.82 10.19 -18.72
CA PRO A 282 -18.14 11.15 -19.77
C PRO A 282 -17.54 10.72 -21.11
N ARG A 283 -18.40 10.36 -22.07
CA ARG A 283 -17.99 9.72 -23.35
C ARG A 283 -17.11 10.63 -24.21
N ASP A 284 -17.43 11.91 -24.24
CA ASP A 284 -16.67 12.95 -24.94
C ASP A 284 -15.24 13.03 -24.42
N ARG A 285 -15.07 13.07 -23.08
CA ARG A 285 -13.75 13.13 -22.46
C ARG A 285 -12.99 11.81 -22.58
N LEU A 286 -13.70 10.68 -22.51
CA LEU A 286 -13.09 9.37 -22.76
C LEU A 286 -12.52 9.32 -24.18
N ALA A 287 -13.28 9.75 -25.18
CA ALA A 287 -12.80 9.84 -26.56
C ALA A 287 -11.56 10.75 -26.70
N THR A 288 -11.50 11.87 -25.98
CA THR A 288 -10.29 12.71 -25.93
C THR A 288 -9.08 11.95 -25.38
N ILE A 289 -9.25 11.17 -24.30
CA ILE A 289 -8.18 10.33 -23.75
C ILE A 289 -7.76 9.25 -24.74
N GLU A 290 -8.72 8.59 -25.40
CA GLU A 290 -8.43 7.57 -26.41
C GLU A 290 -7.61 8.12 -27.57
N THR A 291 -7.96 9.30 -28.09
CA THR A 291 -7.19 9.99 -29.14
C THR A 291 -5.78 10.31 -28.65
N ALA A 292 -5.64 10.92 -27.47
CA ALA A 292 -4.32 11.27 -26.93
C ALA A 292 -3.43 10.04 -26.67
N ILE A 293 -4.01 8.90 -26.28
CA ILE A 293 -3.28 7.62 -26.22
C ILE A 293 -2.83 7.21 -27.62
N ARG A 294 -3.71 7.21 -28.64
CA ARG A 294 -3.32 6.82 -30.01
C ARG A 294 -2.20 7.71 -30.54
N ASP A 295 -2.28 9.02 -30.33
CA ASP A 295 -1.27 9.98 -30.76
C ASP A 295 0.09 9.74 -30.09
N ALA A 296 0.09 9.44 -28.78
CA ALA A 296 1.32 9.14 -28.04
C ALA A 296 2.01 7.85 -28.52
N TRP A 297 1.23 6.87 -29.00
CA TRP A 297 1.74 5.57 -29.43
C TRP A 297 2.10 5.49 -30.91
N ALA A 298 1.50 6.31 -31.78
CA ALA A 298 1.74 6.28 -33.21
C ALA A 298 3.24 6.36 -33.61
N PRO A 299 4.09 7.21 -32.98
CA PRO A 299 5.51 7.27 -33.31
C PRO A 299 6.32 6.02 -32.92
N VAL A 300 5.79 5.17 -32.03
CA VAL A 300 6.51 4.02 -31.45
C VAL A 300 6.18 2.71 -32.15
N LEU A 301 5.06 2.66 -32.87
CA LEU A 301 4.53 1.46 -33.50
C LEU A 301 4.88 1.37 -35.00
N ASP A 302 5.78 2.23 -35.50
CA ASP A 302 6.26 2.27 -36.88
C ASP A 302 5.14 2.25 -37.96
N GLY A 303 3.98 2.87 -37.68
CA GLY A 303 2.88 2.99 -38.64
C GLY A 303 1.49 3.19 -38.03
N PRO A 304 0.47 3.46 -38.86
CA PRO A 304 -0.91 3.61 -38.40
C PRO A 304 -1.45 2.31 -37.82
N LEU A 305 -2.27 2.43 -36.76
CA LEU A 305 -2.95 1.31 -36.14
C LEU A 305 -3.94 0.68 -37.13
N ARG A 306 -3.55 -0.45 -37.72
CA ARG A 306 -4.43 -1.26 -38.57
C ARG A 306 -5.28 -2.21 -37.72
N GLU A 307 -6.47 -2.56 -38.21
CA GLU A 307 -7.43 -3.43 -37.52
C GLU A 307 -6.94 -4.88 -37.31
N ASP A 308 -5.99 -5.33 -38.13
CA ASP A 308 -5.35 -6.64 -38.03
C ASP A 308 -4.13 -6.66 -37.08
N ASN A 309 -3.82 -5.52 -36.46
CA ASN A 309 -2.54 -5.32 -35.81
C ASN A 309 -2.53 -5.80 -34.34
N VAL A 310 -1.45 -6.50 -33.97
CA VAL A 310 -1.22 -7.11 -32.65
C VAL A 310 -1.28 -6.08 -31.51
N PHE A 311 -1.12 -4.79 -31.83
CA PHE A 311 -1.15 -3.67 -30.89
C PHE A 311 -2.53 -3.28 -30.37
N GLN A 312 -3.63 -3.67 -31.05
CA GLN A 312 -4.97 -3.18 -30.71
C GLN A 312 -5.37 -3.56 -29.29
N GLY A 313 -5.02 -4.77 -28.83
CA GLY A 313 -5.31 -5.21 -27.47
C GLY A 313 -4.55 -4.41 -26.39
N ALA A 314 -3.29 -4.09 -26.64
CA ALA A 314 -2.45 -3.32 -25.72
C ALA A 314 -2.92 -1.87 -25.56
N LEU A 315 -3.34 -1.24 -26.66
CA LEU A 315 -3.96 0.08 -26.63
C LEU A 315 -5.35 0.03 -26.01
N LEU A 316 -6.17 -0.95 -26.36
CA LEU A 316 -7.49 -1.15 -25.78
C LEU A 316 -7.42 -1.31 -24.26
N TYR A 317 -6.36 -1.92 -23.74
CA TYR A 317 -6.15 -2.02 -22.30
C TYR A 317 -6.16 -0.63 -21.64
N LEU A 318 -5.39 0.33 -22.17
CA LEU A 318 -5.28 1.70 -21.63
C LEU A 318 -6.48 2.56 -22.02
N ALA A 319 -6.90 2.51 -23.28
CA ALA A 319 -8.00 3.30 -23.85
C ALA A 319 -9.34 3.03 -23.18
N LYS A 320 -9.62 1.78 -22.75
CA LYS A 320 -10.83 1.48 -21.98
C LYS A 320 -10.91 2.28 -20.68
N TYR A 321 -9.77 2.69 -20.12
CA TYR A 321 -9.57 3.44 -18.87
C TYR A 321 -10.10 2.74 -17.61
N VAL A 322 -11.34 2.24 -17.63
CA VAL A 322 -11.98 1.45 -16.59
C VAL A 322 -12.31 0.04 -17.09
N THR A 323 -12.25 -0.95 -16.21
CA THR A 323 -12.75 -2.30 -16.51
C THR A 323 -13.41 -2.92 -15.28
N PRO A 324 -14.74 -3.08 -15.27
CA PRO A 324 -15.45 -3.84 -14.22
C PRO A 324 -14.98 -5.29 -14.15
N HIS A 325 -14.99 -5.88 -12.95
CA HIS A 325 -14.78 -7.31 -12.76
C HIS A 325 -16.00 -8.14 -13.21
N PRO A 326 -15.86 -9.47 -13.31
CA PRO A 326 -16.97 -10.37 -13.59
C PRO A 326 -18.13 -10.22 -12.60
N ARG A 327 -19.31 -10.69 -13.02
CA ARG A 327 -20.53 -10.70 -12.21
C ARG A 327 -20.29 -11.30 -10.81
N GLY A 328 -20.84 -10.63 -9.80
CA GLY A 328 -20.76 -10.98 -8.39
C GLY A 328 -19.54 -10.39 -7.66
N GLU A 329 -18.57 -9.83 -8.38
CA GLU A 329 -17.40 -9.21 -7.78
C GLU A 329 -17.58 -7.69 -7.68
N PRO A 330 -17.52 -7.09 -6.47
CA PRO A 330 -17.73 -5.65 -6.27
C PRO A 330 -16.47 -4.83 -6.64
N HIS A 331 -15.77 -5.19 -7.72
CA HIS A 331 -14.47 -4.63 -8.06
C HIS A 331 -14.43 -4.05 -9.48
N PHE A 332 -13.53 -3.09 -9.70
CA PHE A 332 -13.18 -2.61 -11.04
C PHE A 332 -11.76 -2.07 -11.08
N PHE A 333 -11.15 -2.04 -12.26
CA PHE A 333 -9.84 -1.43 -12.48
C PHE A 333 -9.99 0.00 -13.00
N VAL A 334 -9.15 0.92 -12.53
CA VAL A 334 -8.78 2.14 -13.25
C VAL A 334 -7.36 1.97 -13.76
N LYS A 335 -7.13 2.32 -15.03
CA LYS A 335 -5.87 2.09 -15.75
C LYS A 335 -5.35 3.44 -16.24
N PRO A 336 -4.48 4.12 -15.49
CA PRO A 336 -3.90 5.36 -15.96
C PRO A 336 -3.11 5.10 -17.26
N PRO A 337 -3.13 6.00 -18.26
CA PRO A 337 -2.34 5.89 -19.47
C PRO A 337 -0.88 6.30 -19.19
N ALA A 338 -0.27 5.63 -18.21
CA ALA A 338 1.11 5.79 -17.80
C ALA A 338 1.71 4.41 -17.52
N LEU A 339 2.97 4.25 -17.88
CA LEU A 339 3.76 3.05 -17.64
C LEU A 339 4.88 3.40 -16.66
N ILE A 340 5.03 2.62 -15.60
CA ILE A 340 6.05 2.80 -14.58
C ILE A 340 7.15 1.78 -14.83
N ALA A 341 8.32 2.26 -15.24
CA ALA A 341 9.50 1.43 -15.45
C ALA A 341 10.48 1.67 -14.30
N THR A 342 10.67 0.64 -13.47
CA THR A 342 11.65 0.69 -12.38
C THR A 342 12.94 -0.02 -12.77
N PRO A 343 14.06 0.25 -12.07
CA PRO A 343 15.30 -0.48 -12.31
C PRO A 343 15.13 -2.00 -12.10
N PRO A 344 15.91 -2.83 -12.80
CA PRO A 344 15.97 -4.27 -12.55
C PRO A 344 16.07 -4.61 -11.06
N GLY A 345 15.21 -5.52 -10.60
CA GLY A 345 15.19 -5.97 -9.21
C GLY A 345 14.22 -5.19 -8.32
N TRP A 346 13.60 -4.14 -8.86
CA TRP A 346 12.62 -3.33 -8.14
C TRP A 346 11.19 -3.83 -8.37
N SER A 347 10.31 -3.36 -7.49
CA SER A 347 8.87 -3.48 -7.61
C SER A 347 8.25 -2.13 -7.25
N THR A 348 6.98 -1.94 -7.57
CA THR A 348 6.19 -0.81 -7.13
C THR A 348 5.08 -1.32 -6.23
N LEU A 349 5.09 -0.89 -4.96
CA LEU A 349 3.95 -1.03 -4.07
C LEU A 349 2.87 -0.03 -4.53
N VAL A 350 1.69 -0.53 -4.83
CA VAL A 350 0.50 0.26 -5.14
C VAL A 350 -0.35 0.29 -3.87
N GLU A 351 -0.59 1.48 -3.32
CA GLU A 351 -1.49 1.70 -2.20
C GLU A 351 -2.66 2.56 -2.61
N GLY A 352 -3.87 2.08 -2.38
CA GLY A 352 -5.06 2.83 -2.70
C GLY A 352 -5.32 4.04 -1.82
N ARG A 353 -5.83 5.12 -2.42
CA ARG A 353 -6.52 6.16 -1.67
C ARG A 353 -7.91 5.63 -1.29
N ILE A 354 -8.18 5.74 -0.01
CA ILE A 354 -9.34 5.11 0.63
C ILE A 354 -10.47 6.13 0.74
N GLY A 355 -11.70 5.70 0.43
CA GLY A 355 -12.92 6.43 0.75
C GLY A 355 -13.73 5.76 1.85
N PHE A 356 -14.84 6.37 2.23
CA PHE A 356 -15.76 5.79 3.21
C PHE A 356 -16.40 4.49 2.68
N ASP A 357 -16.92 4.53 1.44
CA ASP A 357 -17.70 3.44 0.81
C ASP A 357 -16.93 2.62 -0.22
N HIS A 358 -15.65 2.90 -0.41
CA HIS A 358 -14.82 2.18 -1.36
C HIS A 358 -13.37 2.12 -0.88
N ASP A 359 -12.66 1.15 -1.40
CA ASP A 359 -11.24 0.94 -1.20
C ASP A 359 -10.55 0.87 -2.54
N VAL A 360 -9.27 1.24 -2.56
CA VAL A 360 -8.38 0.82 -3.63
C VAL A 360 -7.40 -0.18 -3.02
N LEU A 361 -7.35 -1.37 -3.61
CA LEU A 361 -6.64 -2.50 -3.04
C LEU A 361 -5.14 -2.33 -3.17
N ARG A 362 -4.41 -2.69 -2.11
CA ARG A 362 -2.95 -2.76 -2.10
C ARG A 362 -2.47 -3.90 -3.00
N GLY A 363 -1.45 -3.61 -3.81
CA GLY A 363 -0.76 -4.60 -4.65
C GLY A 363 0.73 -4.33 -4.74
N VAL A 364 1.51 -5.34 -5.13
CA VAL A 364 2.93 -5.16 -5.49
C VAL A 364 3.12 -5.59 -6.93
N VAL A 365 3.65 -4.69 -7.76
CA VAL A 365 3.82 -4.92 -9.19
C VAL A 365 5.31 -4.92 -9.52
N ARG A 366 5.80 -5.94 -10.24
CA ARG A 366 7.18 -5.99 -10.72
C ARG A 366 7.35 -5.11 -11.95
N THR A 367 7.49 -3.82 -11.70
CA THR A 367 7.54 -2.73 -12.69
C THR A 367 8.85 -2.66 -13.47
N ASP A 368 9.82 -3.53 -13.18
CA ASP A 368 11.00 -3.76 -14.01
C ASP A 368 10.69 -4.63 -15.23
N VAL A 369 9.60 -5.43 -15.20
CA VAL A 369 9.17 -6.29 -16.32
C VAL A 369 7.73 -6.07 -16.77
N PHE A 370 6.88 -5.52 -15.91
CA PHE A 370 5.48 -5.27 -16.20
C PHE A 370 5.12 -3.86 -15.74
N HIS A 371 5.10 -2.93 -16.69
CA HIS A 371 5.09 -1.49 -16.40
C HIS A 371 3.69 -0.91 -16.14
N ALA A 372 2.62 -1.66 -16.39
CA ALA A 372 1.26 -1.17 -16.13
C ALA A 372 0.88 -1.34 -14.64
N VAL A 373 0.41 -0.26 -14.01
CA VAL A 373 0.00 -0.24 -12.59
C VAL A 373 -1.47 0.18 -12.48
N PRO A 374 -2.41 -0.78 -12.55
CA PRO A 374 -3.83 -0.47 -12.38
C PRO A 374 -4.16 -0.22 -10.90
N ALA A 375 -5.06 0.73 -10.65
CA ALA A 375 -5.72 0.90 -9.35
C ALA A 375 -6.96 -0.01 -9.30
N VAL A 376 -7.01 -0.94 -8.34
CA VAL A 376 -8.12 -1.89 -8.20
C VAL A 376 -9.10 -1.39 -7.14
N PHE A 377 -10.28 -0.96 -7.55
CA PHE A 377 -11.32 -0.53 -6.63
C PHE A 377 -12.10 -1.72 -6.06
N SER A 378 -12.48 -1.63 -4.79
CA SER A 378 -13.41 -2.50 -4.09
C SER A 378 -14.55 -1.65 -3.53
N ILE A 379 -15.78 -1.96 -3.91
CA ILE A 379 -16.99 -1.24 -3.51
C ILE A 379 -17.60 -1.93 -2.29
N ALA A 380 -17.83 -1.15 -1.24
CA ALA A 380 -18.33 -1.66 0.03
C ALA A 380 -19.83 -1.75 0.12
N THR A 381 -20.51 -0.79 -0.50
CA THR A 381 -21.93 -0.56 -0.34
C THR A 381 -22.68 -1.00 -1.58
N ILE A 382 -23.77 -1.73 -1.34
CA ILE A 382 -24.66 -2.19 -2.39
C ILE A 382 -25.67 -1.08 -2.68
N GLY A 383 -25.93 -0.83 -3.97
CA GLY A 383 -26.95 0.08 -4.47
C GLY A 383 -26.59 1.58 -4.39
N LYS A 384 -25.60 1.97 -3.60
CA LYS A 384 -25.18 3.38 -3.47
C LYS A 384 -24.37 3.83 -4.68
N GLN A 385 -24.76 4.96 -5.27
CA GLN A 385 -23.97 5.64 -6.29
C GLN A 385 -22.81 6.38 -5.62
N LEU A 386 -21.59 6.09 -6.07
CA LEU A 386 -20.36 6.70 -5.58
C LEU A 386 -19.73 7.55 -6.69
N ARG A 387 -18.99 8.58 -6.28
CA ARG A 387 -18.33 9.51 -7.20
C ARG A 387 -16.91 9.80 -6.76
N ILE A 388 -16.02 9.88 -7.74
CA ILE A 388 -14.66 10.40 -7.58
C ILE A 388 -14.51 11.55 -8.57
N ALA A 389 -14.06 12.69 -8.05
CA ALA A 389 -13.86 13.88 -8.87
C ALA A 389 -12.69 13.69 -9.85
N ASP A 390 -12.73 14.44 -10.94
CA ASP A 390 -11.58 14.59 -11.84
C ASP A 390 -10.37 15.14 -11.08
N GLY A 391 -9.17 14.65 -11.39
CA GLY A 391 -7.92 15.02 -10.72
C GLY A 391 -7.74 14.49 -9.30
N ALA A 392 -8.76 13.84 -8.72
CA ALA A 392 -8.67 13.27 -7.38
C ALA A 392 -7.61 12.16 -7.32
N PRO A 393 -6.81 12.07 -6.25
CA PRO A 393 -5.81 11.01 -6.12
C PRO A 393 -6.49 9.66 -5.90
N LEU A 394 -6.05 8.64 -6.64
CA LEU A 394 -6.60 7.28 -6.63
C LEU A 394 -5.69 6.29 -5.93
N ALA A 395 -4.39 6.40 -6.15
CA ALA A 395 -3.39 5.52 -5.56
C ALA A 395 -2.05 6.23 -5.40
N ASP A 396 -1.33 5.85 -4.36
CA ASP A 396 0.07 6.15 -4.19
C ASP A 396 0.90 4.96 -4.67
N LEU A 397 1.99 5.24 -5.37
CA LEU A 397 2.94 4.24 -5.85
C LEU A 397 4.27 4.47 -5.16
N PHE A 398 4.84 3.42 -4.57
CA PHE A 398 6.15 3.44 -3.94
C PHE A 398 7.08 2.49 -4.70
N PRO A 399 7.83 3.00 -5.70
CA PRO A 399 8.93 2.27 -6.30
C PRO A 399 9.96 1.93 -5.22
N ALA A 400 10.30 0.65 -5.12
CA ALA A 400 11.24 0.18 -4.12
C ALA A 400 12.06 -1.02 -4.62
N PRO A 401 13.33 -1.11 -4.24
CA PRO A 401 14.07 -2.34 -4.40
C PRO A 401 13.39 -3.47 -3.62
N ARG A 402 13.37 -4.68 -4.18
CA ARG A 402 12.77 -5.84 -3.49
C ARG A 402 13.50 -6.15 -2.18
N SER A 403 14.81 -5.90 -2.10
CA SER A 403 15.59 -6.04 -0.87
C SER A 403 15.12 -5.12 0.28
N ALA A 404 14.54 -3.96 -0.04
CA ALA A 404 13.92 -3.08 0.96
C ALA A 404 12.56 -3.62 1.37
N LEU A 405 11.72 -4.02 0.41
CA LEU A 405 10.39 -4.57 0.65
C LEU A 405 10.41 -5.86 1.49
N ASP A 406 11.42 -6.71 1.26
CA ASP A 406 11.60 -8.01 1.93
C ASP A 406 12.46 -7.91 3.22
N ARG A 407 12.75 -6.68 3.69
CA ARG A 407 13.66 -6.48 4.83
C ARG A 407 13.14 -7.23 6.08
N PRO A 408 13.98 -8.07 6.73
CA PRO A 408 13.54 -8.79 7.91
C PRO A 408 13.38 -7.87 9.12
N PHE A 409 12.47 -8.28 10.01
CA PHE A 409 12.25 -7.65 11.31
C PHE A 409 12.78 -8.56 12.41
N VAL A 410 13.53 -8.00 13.35
CA VAL A 410 13.96 -8.69 14.57
C VAL A 410 13.24 -8.06 15.75
N VAL A 411 12.42 -8.84 16.43
CA VAL A 411 11.65 -8.38 17.59
C VAL A 411 12.33 -8.87 18.87
N ARG A 412 12.57 -7.96 19.82
CA ARG A 412 13.15 -8.23 21.14
C ARG A 412 12.24 -7.68 22.23
N THR A 413 12.37 -8.19 23.44
CA THR A 413 11.76 -7.56 24.63
C THR A 413 12.73 -6.55 25.24
N LEU A 414 12.21 -5.62 26.04
CA LEU A 414 13.03 -4.65 26.77
C LEU A 414 14.11 -5.33 27.64
N ASP A 415 13.76 -6.40 28.36
CA ASP A 415 14.70 -7.17 29.19
C ASP A 415 15.83 -7.81 28.38
N ALA A 416 15.53 -8.26 27.16
CA ALA A 416 16.53 -8.86 26.28
C ALA A 416 17.53 -7.82 25.76
N LEU A 417 17.09 -6.56 25.58
CA LEU A 417 17.96 -5.48 25.15
C LEU A 417 18.95 -5.09 26.27
N GLY A 418 18.45 -4.89 27.50
CA GLY A 418 19.31 -4.49 28.63
C GLY A 418 20.41 -5.49 28.95
N ARG A 419 20.21 -6.79 28.69
CA ARG A 419 21.26 -7.82 28.85
C ARG A 419 22.37 -7.73 27.79
N LEU A 420 22.05 -7.28 26.59
CA LEU A 420 23.02 -7.17 25.49
C LEU A 420 23.94 -5.97 25.69
N GLU A 421 23.39 -4.84 26.12
CA GLU A 421 24.17 -3.62 26.36
C GLU A 421 25.14 -3.81 27.54
N ASN A 422 24.67 -4.38 28.66
CA ASN A 422 25.53 -4.67 29.81
C ASN A 422 26.59 -5.76 29.54
N GLY A 423 26.39 -6.61 28.54
CA GLY A 423 27.35 -7.65 28.15
C GLY A 423 28.47 -7.13 27.25
N ALA A 424 28.27 -6.02 26.55
CA ALA A 424 29.26 -5.41 25.65
C ALA A 424 30.32 -4.58 26.40
N ASP A 425 30.00 -4.10 27.61
CA ASP A 425 30.93 -3.33 28.45
C ASP A 425 31.89 -4.20 29.30
N HIS A 426 31.78 -5.53 29.20
CA HIS A 426 32.57 -6.49 29.97
C HIS A 426 33.38 -7.48 29.10
N ALA A 427 33.45 -7.24 27.78
CA ALA A 427 34.28 -7.95 26.82
C ALA A 427 35.26 -6.97 26.18
#